data_AF-U9UVH7-F1
#
_entry.id   AF-U9UVH7-F1
#
_cell.length_a   1.000
_cell.length_b   1.000
_cell.length_c   1.000
_cell.angle_alpha   90.00
_cell.angle_beta   90.00
_cell.angle_gamma   90.00
#
_symmetry.space_group_name_H-M   'P 1'
#
loop_
_entity.id
_entity.type
_entity.pdbx_description
1 polymer ?
#
loop_
_entity_poly.entity_id
_entity_poly.type
_entity_poly.pdbx_seq_one_letter_code
_entity_poly.pdbx_strand_id
1 'polypeptide(L)'
;VFCGKSLRDSNSAWTIKCLQSPEFLPYESIIYLQHNNTNNFLEICTDRHNLSPVSKHTEVSCGSNNNYSDYTWILDRSKPESKDEFLKTQDIILLRNKYPDYLTNKQKEEILGCKDIMFTVGEDEYQEVYAHSKDNIDEYDEWCIELIE
;
A
#
# COMPACT_ATOMS: atom_id res chain seq x y z
N VAL A 1 -6.16 6.52 4.48
CA VAL A 1 -5.43 7.01 3.29
C VAL A 1 -6.40 7.02 2.12
N PHE A 2 -6.23 7.90 1.14
CA PHE A 2 -7.16 8.01 0.01
C PHE A 2 -6.46 8.59 -1.21
N CYS A 3 -6.97 8.26 -2.41
CA CYS A 3 -6.45 8.80 -3.67
C CYS A 3 -7.16 10.10 -4.03
N GLY A 4 -6.36 11.15 -4.25
CA GLY A 4 -6.83 12.46 -4.70
C GLY A 4 -6.99 12.54 -6.22
N LYS A 5 -7.66 13.59 -6.69
CA LYS A 5 -7.89 13.84 -8.13
C LYS A 5 -6.63 14.33 -8.87
N SER A 6 -5.62 14.84 -8.15
CA SER A 6 -4.36 15.36 -8.73
C SER A 6 -3.18 14.41 -8.48
N LEU A 7 -2.39 14.16 -9.52
CA LEU A 7 -1.21 13.30 -9.46
C LEU A 7 -0.07 13.84 -8.58
N ARG A 8 -0.03 15.16 -8.35
CA ARG A 8 1.05 15.83 -7.61
C ARG A 8 0.51 16.89 -6.69
N ASP A 9 0.27 16.50 -5.45
CA ASP A 9 0.17 17.44 -4.33
C ASP A 9 1.28 17.16 -3.30
N SER A 10 1.45 18.07 -2.33
CA SER A 10 2.48 17.90 -1.31
C SER A 10 2.28 16.66 -0.43
N ASN A 11 1.05 16.13 -0.33
CA ASN A 11 0.69 14.93 0.45
C ASN A 11 0.78 13.63 -0.38
N SER A 12 1.14 13.73 -1.66
CA SER A 12 1.29 12.57 -2.56
C SER A 12 2.69 11.97 -2.51
N ALA A 13 3.63 12.59 -1.79
CA ALA A 13 5.02 12.16 -1.74
C ALA A 13 5.29 11.19 -0.57
N TRP A 14 5.88 10.05 -0.91
CA TRP A 14 6.24 8.98 0.02
C TRP A 14 7.70 8.58 -0.17
N THR A 15 8.41 8.39 0.93
CA THR A 15 9.78 7.86 0.94
C THR A 15 9.73 6.35 1.09
N ILE A 16 10.28 5.63 0.11
CA ILE A 16 10.47 4.19 0.22
C ILE A 16 11.67 3.93 1.13
N LYS A 17 11.44 3.18 2.20
CA LYS A 17 12.49 2.70 3.12
C LYS A 17 12.61 1.19 3.03
N CYS A 18 13.80 0.67 3.21
CA CYS A 18 14.03 -0.74 3.46
C CYS A 18 15.27 -0.94 4.35
N LEU A 19 15.36 -2.08 5.03
CA LEU A 19 16.38 -2.32 6.07
C LEU A 19 17.82 -2.20 5.57
N GLN A 20 18.08 -2.57 4.31
CA GLN A 20 19.43 -2.61 3.75
C GLN A 20 19.79 -1.39 2.90
N SER A 21 18.81 -0.52 2.61
CA SER A 21 18.98 0.70 1.79
C SER A 21 19.88 0.48 0.57
N PRO A 22 19.55 -0.48 -0.31
CA PRO A 22 20.36 -0.79 -1.48
C PRO A 22 20.30 0.37 -2.48
N GLU A 23 21.32 0.45 -3.34
CA GLU A 23 21.36 1.41 -4.45
C GLU A 23 20.19 1.19 -5.43
N PHE A 24 19.83 -0.08 -5.66
CA PHE A 24 18.68 -0.48 -6.47
C PHE A 24 17.76 -1.36 -5.63
N LEU A 25 16.46 -1.11 -5.68
CA LEU A 25 15.49 -1.85 -4.87
C LEU A 25 15.00 -3.10 -5.61
N PRO A 26 15.35 -4.32 -5.17
CA PRO A 26 14.88 -5.54 -5.83
C PRO A 26 13.38 -5.75 -5.61
N TYR A 27 12.70 -6.40 -6.56
CA TYR A 27 11.39 -6.96 -6.29
C TYR A 27 11.44 -8.04 -5.19
N GLU A 28 10.30 -8.33 -4.56
CA GLU A 28 10.15 -9.12 -3.32
C GLU A 28 10.80 -8.50 -2.08
N SER A 29 11.32 -7.27 -2.17
CA SER A 29 11.82 -6.55 -1.00
C SER A 29 10.68 -6.20 -0.05
N ILE A 30 10.97 -6.32 1.24
CA ILE A 30 10.15 -5.73 2.29
C ILE A 30 10.50 -4.25 2.38
N ILE A 31 9.49 -3.41 2.17
CA ILE A 31 9.58 -1.96 2.17
C ILE A 31 8.62 -1.34 3.18
N TYR A 32 8.89 -0.09 3.50
CA TYR A 32 8.01 0.80 4.26
C TYR A 32 7.79 2.05 3.42
N LEU A 33 6.55 2.53 3.36
CA LEU A 33 6.22 3.76 2.67
C LEU A 33 5.97 4.84 3.72
N GLN A 34 6.93 5.73 3.90
CA GLN A 34 6.82 6.82 4.86
C GLN A 34 6.26 8.07 4.18
N HIS A 35 5.16 8.60 4.69
CA HIS A 35 4.58 9.84 4.19
C HIS A 35 5.48 11.03 4.54
N ASN A 36 5.86 11.83 3.54
CA ASN A 36 6.89 12.85 3.71
C ASN A 36 6.47 13.98 4.67
N ASN A 37 5.18 14.35 4.70
CA ASN A 37 4.74 15.48 5.53
C ASN A 37 4.48 15.09 6.99
N THR A 38 4.07 13.85 7.26
CA THR A 38 3.70 13.42 8.63
C THR A 38 4.75 12.52 9.27
N ASN A 39 5.70 11.98 8.52
CA ASN A 39 6.63 10.93 8.94
C ASN A 39 5.98 9.61 9.39
N ASN A 40 4.66 9.47 9.21
CA ASN A 40 3.93 8.23 9.47
C ASN A 40 4.10 7.25 8.30
N PHE A 41 3.72 5.99 8.52
CA PHE A 41 3.83 4.94 7.52
C PHE A 41 2.46 4.56 6.95
N LEU A 42 2.44 4.13 5.69
CA LEU A 42 1.28 3.43 5.13
C LEU A 42 1.12 2.10 5.87
N GLU A 43 -0.04 1.89 6.48
CA GLU A 43 -0.32 0.68 7.27
C GLU A 43 -1.70 0.13 6.99
N ILE A 44 -1.88 -1.17 7.22
CA ILE A 44 -3.20 -1.80 7.32
C ILE A 44 -3.63 -1.88 8.78
N CYS A 45 -4.90 -1.63 9.06
CA CYS A 45 -5.46 -1.75 10.40
C CYS A 45 -5.94 -3.19 10.63
N THR A 46 -5.08 -4.06 11.15
CA THR A 46 -5.39 -5.50 11.36
C THR A 46 -6.21 -5.76 12.64
N ASP A 47 -6.39 -4.76 13.49
CA ASP A 47 -7.32 -4.83 14.59
C ASP A 47 -8.76 -4.91 14.06
N ARG A 48 -9.49 -5.93 14.53
CA ARG A 48 -10.66 -6.55 13.89
C ARG A 48 -11.89 -5.66 13.68
N HIS A 49 -11.78 -4.36 13.94
CA HIS A 49 -12.87 -3.40 13.87
C HIS A 49 -12.63 -2.30 12.84
N ASN A 50 -11.41 -2.18 12.29
CA ASN A 50 -11.08 -1.11 11.38
C ASN A 50 -11.36 -1.56 9.95
N LEU A 51 -12.62 -1.32 9.56
CA LEU A 51 -13.11 -1.53 8.21
C LEU A 51 -12.98 -0.24 7.42
N SER A 52 -12.64 -0.37 6.15
CA SER A 52 -12.60 0.74 5.21
C SER A 52 -13.97 1.48 5.19
N PRO A 53 -13.99 2.81 5.01
CA PRO A 53 -15.19 3.62 5.17
C PRO A 53 -16.41 3.17 4.35
N VAL A 54 -16.22 2.68 3.13
CA VAL A 54 -17.28 2.36 2.17
C VAL A 54 -17.34 0.87 1.87
N SER A 55 -16.26 0.28 1.33
CA SER A 55 -16.27 -1.13 0.87
C SER A 55 -16.29 -2.16 2.00
N LYS A 56 -15.96 -1.75 3.24
CA LYS A 56 -15.86 -2.62 4.41
C LYS A 56 -14.79 -3.73 4.26
N HIS A 57 -13.77 -3.45 3.46
CA HIS A 57 -12.51 -4.19 3.42
C HIS A 57 -11.62 -3.78 4.61
N THR A 58 -10.38 -4.27 4.67
CA THR A 58 -9.42 -3.85 5.70
C THR A 58 -9.08 -2.38 5.48
N GLU A 59 -9.15 -1.57 6.55
CA GLU A 59 -8.79 -0.16 6.46
C GLU A 59 -7.28 0.02 6.21
N VAL A 60 -6.94 0.96 5.33
CA VAL A 60 -5.57 1.42 5.12
C VAL A 60 -5.41 2.83 5.68
N SER A 61 -4.47 3.00 6.60
CA SER A 61 -4.26 4.24 7.35
C SER A 61 -2.82 4.76 7.19
N CYS A 62 -2.58 5.94 7.76
CA CYS A 62 -1.26 6.57 7.81
C CYS A 62 -0.88 6.79 9.28
N GLY A 63 -0.38 5.74 9.90
CA GLY A 63 -0.16 5.68 11.34
C GLY A 63 1.31 5.68 11.74
N SER A 64 1.52 5.89 13.03
CA SER A 64 2.79 5.62 13.69
C SER A 64 2.72 4.30 14.47
N ASN A 65 1.90 3.34 14.02
CA ASN A 65 1.59 2.15 14.79
C ASN A 65 2.87 1.33 15.04
N ASN A 66 2.93 0.69 16.20
CA ASN A 66 4.11 -0.02 16.68
C ASN A 66 4.14 -1.49 16.24
N ASN A 67 3.06 -1.99 15.63
CA ASN A 67 3.04 -3.36 15.15
C ASN A 67 3.74 -3.48 13.80
N TYR A 68 4.92 -4.12 13.81
CA TYR A 68 5.81 -4.20 12.67
C TYR A 68 5.15 -4.77 11.40
N SER A 69 4.23 -5.73 11.52
CA SER A 69 3.58 -6.33 10.34
C SER A 69 2.64 -5.37 9.60
N ASP A 70 2.04 -4.42 10.31
CA ASP A 70 0.95 -3.61 9.79
C ASP A 70 1.43 -2.58 8.76
N TYR A 71 2.68 -2.11 8.89
CA TYR A 71 3.29 -1.13 8.00
C TYR A 71 4.39 -1.68 7.08
N THR A 72 4.60 -3.01 7.06
CA THR A 72 5.49 -3.68 6.12
C THR A 72 4.76 -4.09 4.84
N TRP A 73 5.29 -3.67 3.70
CA TRP A 73 4.76 -4.04 2.38
C TRP A 73 5.82 -4.83 1.62
N ILE A 74 5.39 -5.84 0.88
CA ILE A 74 6.20 -6.59 -0.06
C ILE A 74 5.98 -5.97 -1.42
N LEU A 75 7.06 -5.51 -2.04
CA LEU A 75 7.07 -4.95 -3.39
C LEU A 75 7.01 -6.09 -4.40
N ASP A 76 5.85 -6.25 -5.04
CA ASP A 76 5.60 -7.34 -5.98
C ASP A 76 5.39 -6.79 -7.40
N ARG A 77 5.58 -7.64 -8.41
CA ARG A 77 5.37 -7.28 -9.81
C ARG A 77 3.91 -7.53 -10.14
N SER A 78 3.26 -6.59 -10.83
CA SER A 78 1.93 -6.91 -11.38
C SER A 78 2.02 -7.90 -12.56
N LYS A 79 3.10 -7.80 -13.36
CA LYS A 79 3.35 -8.67 -14.53
C LYS A 79 4.61 -9.54 -14.35
N PRO A 80 4.47 -10.87 -14.17
CA PRO A 80 5.60 -11.75 -13.89
C PRO A 80 6.56 -11.98 -15.08
N GLU A 81 6.18 -11.57 -16.29
CA GLU A 81 6.98 -11.79 -17.51
C GLU A 81 8.19 -10.86 -17.64
N SER A 82 8.24 -9.75 -16.89
CA SER A 82 9.39 -8.85 -16.88
C SER A 82 10.59 -9.53 -16.22
N LYS A 83 11.76 -9.47 -16.87
CA LYS A 83 13.03 -9.98 -16.33
C LYS A 83 13.80 -8.98 -15.48
N ASP A 84 13.31 -7.75 -15.35
CA ASP A 84 14.04 -6.69 -14.64
C ASP A 84 14.10 -6.95 -13.15
N GLU A 85 15.28 -7.13 -12.57
CA GLU A 85 15.42 -7.54 -11.16
C GLU A 85 15.05 -6.43 -10.16
N PHE A 86 15.16 -5.16 -10.58
CA PHE A 86 15.04 -3.99 -9.73
C PHE A 86 13.89 -3.07 -10.18
N LEU A 87 13.31 -2.38 -9.21
CA LEU A 87 12.27 -1.37 -9.40
C LEU A 87 12.80 -0.18 -10.21
N LYS A 88 11.99 0.29 -11.14
CA LYS A 88 12.24 1.49 -11.95
C LYS A 88 11.02 2.40 -11.93
N THR A 89 11.23 3.67 -12.26
CA THR A 89 10.11 4.58 -12.49
C THR A 89 9.23 4.06 -13.64
N GLN A 90 7.92 4.27 -13.54
CA GLN A 90 6.86 3.77 -14.44
C GLN A 90 6.61 2.26 -14.38
N ASP A 91 7.25 1.54 -13.47
CA ASP A 91 6.88 0.15 -13.20
C ASP A 91 5.47 0.08 -12.61
N ILE A 92 4.73 -0.95 -13.04
CA ILE A 92 3.43 -1.31 -12.50
C ILE A 92 3.64 -2.39 -11.43
N ILE A 93 3.33 -2.03 -10.19
CA ILE A 93 3.63 -2.84 -9.00
C ILE A 93 2.35 -3.26 -8.28
N LEU A 94 2.49 -4.27 -7.44
CA LEU A 94 1.53 -4.62 -6.41
C LEU A 94 2.20 -4.43 -5.05
N LEU A 95 1.42 -3.98 -4.07
CA LEU A 95 1.87 -3.87 -2.68
C LEU A 95 1.11 -4.87 -1.84
N ARG A 96 1.85 -5.86 -1.31
CA ARG A 96 1.28 -6.96 -0.54
C ARG A 96 1.70 -6.87 0.92
N ASN A 97 0.74 -6.81 1.84
CA ASN A 97 1.01 -6.93 3.27
C ASN A 97 0.84 -8.39 3.70
N LYS A 98 1.73 -8.89 4.56
CA LYS A 98 1.67 -10.22 5.14
C LYS A 98 1.74 -10.14 6.66
N TYR A 99 0.72 -10.67 7.33
CA TYR A 99 0.59 -10.57 8.78
C TYR A 99 -0.02 -11.85 9.39
N PRO A 100 0.32 -12.15 10.66
CA PRO A 100 -0.28 -13.26 11.38
C PRO A 100 -1.72 -12.91 11.80
N ASP A 101 -2.69 -13.74 11.42
CA ASP A 101 -4.03 -13.68 11.97
C ASP A 101 -4.07 -14.36 13.34
N TYR A 102 -4.06 -13.55 14.40
CA TYR A 102 -4.07 -14.03 15.78
C TYR A 102 -5.34 -14.80 16.19
N LEU A 103 -6.44 -14.76 15.40
CA LEU A 103 -7.61 -15.62 15.65
C LEU A 103 -7.39 -17.04 15.16
N THR A 104 -6.90 -17.15 13.95
CA THR A 104 -6.84 -18.42 13.23
C THR A 104 -5.49 -19.08 13.34
N ASN A 105 -4.48 -18.36 13.86
CA ASN A 105 -3.07 -18.74 13.86
C ASN A 105 -2.57 -19.08 12.44
N LYS A 106 -3.13 -18.42 11.42
CA LYS A 106 -2.72 -18.54 10.02
C LYS A 106 -2.07 -17.26 9.56
N GLN A 107 -1.24 -17.35 8.52
CA GLN A 107 -0.77 -16.16 7.82
C GLN A 107 -1.88 -15.66 6.88
N LYS A 108 -2.13 -14.36 6.91
CA LYS A 108 -2.95 -13.66 5.94
C LYS A 108 -2.06 -12.81 5.05
N GLU A 109 -2.53 -12.64 3.82
CA GLU A 109 -1.89 -11.81 2.81
C GLU A 109 -2.98 -10.96 2.16
N GLU A 110 -2.76 -9.65 2.17
CA GLU A 110 -3.68 -8.67 1.60
C GLU A 110 -2.95 -7.75 0.63
N ILE A 111 -3.69 -7.22 -0.33
CA ILE A 111 -3.19 -6.38 -1.41
C ILE A 111 -3.77 -4.98 -1.25
N LEU A 112 -2.93 -3.97 -1.44
CA LEU A 112 -3.36 -2.59 -1.51
C LEU A 112 -4.14 -2.34 -2.79
N GLY A 113 -5.41 -1.96 -2.65
CA GLY A 113 -6.31 -1.69 -3.77
C GLY A 113 -6.94 -0.31 -3.70
N CYS A 114 -7.40 0.16 -4.85
CA CYS A 114 -8.16 1.38 -5.01
C CYS A 114 -9.16 1.20 -6.16
N LYS A 115 -10.31 0.58 -5.87
CA LYS A 115 -11.39 0.42 -6.84
C LYS A 115 -12.37 1.58 -6.75
N ASP A 116 -12.91 2.03 -7.89
CA ASP A 116 -13.82 3.17 -8.15
C ASP A 116 -14.96 3.41 -7.13
N ILE A 117 -14.58 3.64 -5.88
CA ILE A 117 -15.43 3.78 -4.71
C ILE A 117 -15.07 5.14 -4.14
N MET A 118 -15.96 6.08 -4.38
CA MET A 118 -15.79 7.45 -3.94
C MET A 118 -16.38 7.63 -2.55
N PHE A 119 -15.75 8.48 -1.75
CA PHE A 119 -16.30 8.98 -0.51
C PHE A 119 -15.94 10.45 -0.31
N THR A 120 -16.72 11.13 0.52
CA THR A 120 -16.55 12.56 0.78
C THR A 120 -15.83 12.78 2.10
N VAL A 121 -14.82 13.65 2.08
CA VAL A 121 -14.17 14.20 3.29
C VAL A 121 -14.34 15.71 3.25
N GLY A 122 -15.20 16.25 4.10
CA GLY A 122 -15.58 17.66 4.01
C GLY A 122 -16.41 17.94 2.76
N GLU A 123 -15.90 18.76 1.85
CA GLU A 123 -16.54 19.09 0.57
C GLU A 123 -15.89 18.36 -0.63
N ASP A 124 -14.78 17.67 -0.39
CA ASP A 124 -13.99 17.02 -1.44
C ASP A 124 -14.31 15.53 -1.54
N GLU A 125 -14.23 15.00 -2.76
CA GLU A 125 -14.41 13.59 -3.05
C GLU A 125 -13.06 12.91 -3.33
N TYR A 126 -12.89 11.73 -2.75
CA TYR A 126 -11.68 10.92 -2.87
C TYR A 126 -12.03 9.48 -3.20
N GLN A 127 -11.11 8.79 -3.87
CA GLN A 127 -11.20 7.35 -4.04
C GLN A 127 -10.71 6.65 -2.76
N GLU A 128 -11.47 5.65 -2.32
CA GLU A 128 -11.13 4.81 -1.18
C GLU A 128 -9.89 3.97 -1.48
N VAL A 129 -8.92 4.00 -0.56
CA VAL A 129 -7.80 3.06 -0.55
C VAL A 129 -8.04 2.06 0.58
N TYR A 130 -7.93 0.78 0.26
CA TYR A 130 -8.23 -0.31 1.19
C TYR A 130 -7.30 -1.50 0.93
N ALA A 131 -7.31 -2.47 1.84
CA ALA A 131 -6.61 -3.74 1.66
C ALA A 131 -7.60 -4.90 1.62
N HIS A 132 -7.38 -5.87 0.72
CA HIS A 132 -8.27 -7.02 0.55
C HIS A 132 -7.50 -8.30 0.25
N SER A 133 -8.18 -9.45 0.33
CA SER A 133 -7.52 -10.76 0.16
C SER A 133 -6.85 -10.89 -1.21
N LYS A 134 -5.60 -11.37 -1.21
CA LYS A 134 -4.83 -11.65 -2.44
C LYS A 134 -5.48 -12.60 -3.44
N ASP A 135 -6.52 -13.33 -3.05
CA ASP A 135 -7.21 -14.27 -3.92
C ASP A 135 -8.11 -13.59 -4.96
N ASN A 136 -8.31 -12.27 -4.85
CA ASN A 136 -9.19 -11.49 -5.75
C ASN A 136 -8.47 -10.33 -6.45
N ILE A 137 -7.18 -10.49 -6.77
CA ILE A 137 -6.40 -9.44 -7.45
C ILE A 137 -7.04 -9.09 -8.81
N ASP A 138 -7.25 -7.80 -9.03
CA ASP A 138 -7.72 -7.25 -10.31
C ASP A 138 -6.89 -6.02 -10.74
N GLU A 139 -7.30 -5.38 -11.84
CA GLU A 139 -6.59 -4.22 -12.41
C GLU A 139 -6.57 -2.98 -11.50
N TYR A 140 -7.46 -2.89 -10.50
CA TYR A 140 -7.54 -1.77 -9.55
C TYR A 140 -6.56 -1.91 -8.37
N ASP A 141 -5.81 -2.99 -8.34
CA ASP A 141 -4.76 -3.27 -7.35
C ASP A 141 -3.37 -2.86 -7.85
N GLU A 142 -3.27 -2.51 -9.14
CA GLU A 142 -2.04 -2.12 -9.80
C GLU A 142 -1.69 -0.65 -9.53
N TRP A 143 -0.45 -0.39 -9.11
CA TRP A 143 0.05 0.96 -8.85
C TRP A 143 1.19 1.29 -9.80
N CYS A 144 1.12 2.46 -10.44
CA CYS A 144 2.25 2.99 -11.21
C CYS A 144 3.14 3.81 -10.28
N ILE A 145 4.42 3.44 -10.17
CA ILE A 145 5.36 4.18 -9.33
C ILE A 145 6.11 5.25 -10.12
N GLU A 146 6.18 6.47 -9.60
CA GLU A 146 7.06 7.53 -10.11
C GLU A 146 8.17 7.80 -9.09
N LEU A 147 9.42 7.47 -9.44
CA LEU A 147 10.58 7.71 -8.59
C LEU A 147 11.13 9.11 -8.87
N ILE A 148 11.37 9.87 -7.81
CA ILE A 148 11.88 11.24 -7.86
C ILE A 148 13.19 11.27 -7.07
N GLU A 149 14.26 11.74 -7.71
CA GLU A 149 15.58 11.94 -7.08
C GLU A 149 15.67 13.28 -6.33
#